data_AF-A0AAW4FVR5-F1
#
_entry.id   AF-A0AAW4FVR5-F1
#
_cell.length_a   1.000
_cell.length_b   1.000
_cell.length_c   1.000
_cell.angle_alpha   90.00
_cell.angle_beta   90.00
_cell.angle_gamma   90.00
#
_symmetry.space_group_name_H-M   'P 1'
#
loop_
_entity.id
_entity.type
_entity.pdbx_description
1 polymer ?
#
loop_
_entity_poly.entity_id
_entity_poly.type
_entity_poly.pdbx_seq_one_letter_code
_entity_poly.pdbx_strand_id
1 'polypeptide(L)' 'PRYKELGLIRASYQVFKNEGELVLYCEHLQTVKYNNPADFVGKTEK' A
#
# COMPACT_ATOMS: atom_id res chain seq x y z
N PRO A 1 12.79 7.12 -2.84
CA PRO A 1 11.41 7.57 -3.15
C PRO A 1 11.39 8.57 -4.31
N ARG A 2 10.49 8.40 -5.29
CA ARG A 2 10.38 9.29 -6.46
C ARG A 2 9.84 10.69 -6.08
N TYR A 3 9.12 10.78 -4.97
CA TYR A 3 8.52 12.01 -4.44
C TYR A 3 8.91 12.19 -2.97
N LYS A 4 9.12 13.44 -2.53
CA LYS A 4 9.55 13.74 -1.14
C LYS A 4 8.47 13.46 -0.10
N GLU A 5 7.21 13.71 -0.45
CA GLU A 5 6.08 13.63 0.49
C GLU A 5 5.23 12.37 0.31
N LEU A 6 5.49 11.58 -0.73
CA LEU A 6 4.67 10.43 -1.11
C LEU A 6 5.48 9.13 -1.14
N GLY A 7 4.89 8.08 -0.59
CA GLY A 7 5.37 6.71 -0.70
C GLY A 7 4.48 5.87 -1.62
N LEU A 8 5.02 4.74 -2.07
CA LEU A 8 4.25 3.70 -2.74
C LEU A 8 4.09 2.54 -1.75
N ILE A 9 2.89 1.96 -1.69
CA ILE A 9 2.63 0.73 -0.94
C ILE A 9 1.87 -0.25 -1.82
N ARG A 10 1.98 -1.54 -1.46
CA ARG A 10 1.11 -2.59 -1.98
C ARG A 10 0.14 -3.04 -0.89
N ALA A 11 -1.15 -2.92 -1.16
CA ALA A 11 -2.21 -3.42 -0.29
C ALA A 11 -2.86 -4.64 -0.95
N SER A 12 -2.99 -5.74 -0.20
CA SER A 12 -3.71 -6.93 -0.67
C SER A 12 -5.11 -6.93 -0.07
N TYR A 13 -6.13 -6.87 -0.92
CA TYR A 13 -7.53 -6.94 -0.51
C TYR A 13 -8.06 -8.35 -0.70
N GLN A 14 -8.79 -8.82 0.31
CA GLN A 14 -9.57 -10.06 0.25
C GLN A 14 -11.00 -9.70 0.64
N VAL A 15 -11.95 -9.90 -0.28
CA VAL A 15 -13.36 -9.62 -0.06
C VAL A 15 -14.10 -10.95 0.01
N PHE A 16 -14.84 -11.15 1.10
CA PHE A 16 -15.60 -12.37 1.35
C PHE A 16 -17.11 -12.09 1.33
N LYS A 17 -17.90 -13.05 0.87
CA LYS A 17 -19.37 -13.07 0.98
C LYS A 17 -19.82 -14.32 1.74
N ASN A 18 -21.04 -14.26 2.29
CA ASN A 18 -21.69 -15.38 2.98
C ASN A 18 -20.74 -16.01 4.03
N GLU A 19 -20.70 -17.35 4.12
CA GLU A 19 -19.87 -18.13 5.04
C GLU A 19 -18.40 -18.19 4.59
N GLY A 20 -17.79 -17.03 4.32
CA GLY A 20 -16.36 -16.93 4.02
C GLY A 20 -15.97 -17.27 2.58
N GLU A 21 -16.89 -17.16 1.63
CA GLU A 21 -16.59 -17.32 0.21
C GLU A 21 -15.77 -16.12 -0.29
N LEU A 22 -14.51 -16.34 -0.69
CA LEU A 22 -13.68 -15.29 -1.28
C LEU A 22 -14.20 -14.94 -2.67
N VAL A 23 -14.64 -13.70 -2.86
CA VAL A 23 -15.22 -13.21 -4.13
C VAL A 23 -14.30 -12.25 -4.89
N LEU A 24 -13.31 -11.66 -4.22
CA LEU A 24 -12.33 -10.81 -4.85
C LEU A 24 -11.02 -10.86 -4.09
N TYR A 25 -9.94 -11.14 -4.81
CA TYR A 25 -8.60 -10.84 -4.38
C TYR A 25 -8.00 -9.82 -5.35
N CYS A 26 -7.40 -8.75 -4.82
CA CYS A 26 -6.57 -7.88 -5.64
C CYS A 26 -5.38 -7.32 -4.85
N GLU A 27 -4.30 -7.03 -5.58
CA GLU A 27 -3.19 -6.24 -5.07
C GLU A 27 -3.27 -4.85 -5.67
N HIS A 28 -3.36 -3.83 -4.82
CA HIS A 28 -3.43 -2.44 -5.21
C HIS A 28 -2.11 -1.75 -4.89
N LEU A 29 -1.47 -1.20 -5.93
CA LEU A 29 -0.37 -0.27 -5.78
C LEU A 29 -0.92 1.13 -5.55
N GLN A 30 -0.70 1.67 -4.36
CA GLN A 30 -1.27 2.95 -3.95
C GLN A 30 -0.15 3.93 -3.61
N THR A 31 -0.29 5.16 -4.10
CA THR A 31 0.53 6.29 -3.66
C THR A 31 -0.09 6.90 -2.41
N VAL A 32 0.69 7.03 -1.33
CA VAL A 32 0.22 7.49 -0.02
C VAL A 32 1.06 8.66 0.49
N LYS A 33 0.47 9.54 1.29
CA LYS A 33 1.19 10.65 1.92
C LYS A 33 1.91 10.17 3.18
N TYR A 34 3.18 10.52 3.34
CA TYR A 34 3.90 10.24 4.57
C TYR A 34 3.35 11.06 5.73
N ASN A 35 3.19 10.43 6.89
CA ASN A 35 2.91 11.16 8.13
C ASN A 35 4.12 11.99 8.56
N ASN A 36 5.33 11.41 8.47
CA ASN A 36 6.60 12.10 8.68
C ASN A 36 7.61 11.71 7.57
N PRO A 37 7.83 12.57 6.56
CA PRO A 37 8.75 12.27 5.45
C PRO A 37 10.20 11.98 5.86
N ALA A 38 10.67 12.53 6.99
CA ALA A 38 12.06 12.39 7.44
C ALA A 38 12.44 10.93 7.72
N ASP A 39 11.49 10.09 8.14
CA ASP A 39 11.72 8.69 8.52
C ASP A 39 12.09 7.78 7.33
N PHE A 40 11.83 8.27 6.11
CA PHE A 40 11.96 7.53 4.85
C PHE A 40 13.02 8.11 3.90
N VAL A 41 13.74 9.16 4.31
CA VAL A 41 14.86 9.72 3.54
C VAL A 41 15.95 8.65 3.38
N GLY A 42 16.39 8.43 2.14
CA GLY A 42 17.41 7.43 1.82
C GLY A 42 16.94 5.97 1.85
N LYS A 43 15.68 5.70 2.19
CA LYS A 43 15.08 4.37 2.11
C LYS A 43 14.37 4.18 0.77
N THR A 44 14.58 3.04 0.14
CA THR A 44 13.85 2.58 -1.05
C THR A 44 13.22 1.22 -0.75
N GLU A 45 12.08 0.93 -1.38
CA GLU A 45 11.58 -0.45 -1.43
C GLU A 45 12.68 -1.35 -2.00
N LYS A 46 12.81 -2.55 -1.44
CA LYS A 46 13.89 -3.48 -1.72
C LYS A 46 13.62 -4.27 -2.99
#